data_AF-A0A7Y5KQY9-F1
#
_entry.id   AF-A0A7Y5KQY9-F1
#
_cell.length_a   1.000
_cell.length_b   1.000
_cell.length_c   1.000
_cell.angle_alpha   90.00
_cell.angle_beta   90.00
_cell.angle_gamma   90.00
#
_symmetry.space_group_name_H-M   'P 1'
#
loop_
_entity.id
_entity.type
_entity.pdbx_description
1 polymer ?
#
loop_
_entity_poly.entity_id
_entity_poly.type
_entity_poly.pdbx_seq_one_letter_code
_entity_poly.pdbx_strand_id
1 'polypeptide(L)'
;MKTGPAMQGGEAGKGHQTANIPGVGSPITNEAYNVIAALHAKLEGLEAYRKFALDANPQLWKQFTESDVKCVTALCDELEKLIKDGKFRLREPGRANAPS
;
A
#
# COMPACT_ATOMS: atom_id res chain seq x y z
N MET A 1 -47.68 21.47 -19.24
CA MET A 1 -46.77 22.52 -18.73
C MET A 1 -46.75 22.46 -17.21
N LYS A 2 -45.60 22.78 -16.59
CA LYS A 2 -45.14 22.56 -15.19
C LYS A 2 -44.32 21.28 -15.02
N THR A 3 -43.02 21.32 -15.36
CA THR A 3 -41.83 21.68 -14.53
C THR A 3 -41.45 20.57 -13.54
N GLY A 4 -40.42 19.79 -13.89
CA GLY A 4 -39.75 18.87 -12.98
C GLY A 4 -38.73 19.60 -12.08
N PRO A 5 -38.32 19.00 -10.96
CA PRO A 5 -37.18 19.47 -10.20
C PRO A 5 -35.87 18.82 -10.68
N ALA A 6 -34.83 19.65 -10.64
CA ALA A 6 -33.46 19.35 -11.02
C ALA A 6 -32.81 18.25 -10.15
N MET A 7 -32.16 17.28 -10.80
CA MET A 7 -31.16 16.42 -10.18
C MET A 7 -29.82 17.16 -10.15
N GLN A 8 -29.31 17.45 -8.96
CA GLN A 8 -28.03 18.09 -8.71
C GLN A 8 -27.17 17.20 -7.81
N GLY A 9 -25.93 16.93 -8.24
CA GLY A 9 -24.83 16.36 -7.45
C GLY A 9 -24.93 14.85 -7.24
N GLY A 10 -23.97 13.98 -7.57
CA GLY A 10 -22.53 14.20 -7.68
C GLY A 10 -21.82 13.73 -6.41
N GLU A 11 -21.70 12.42 -6.18
CA GLU A 11 -20.73 11.82 -5.25
C GLU A 11 -20.26 10.50 -5.90
N ALA A 12 -19.16 10.52 -6.66
CA ALA A 12 -17.77 10.45 -6.16
C ALA A 12 -17.55 9.20 -5.30
N GLY A 13 -16.82 8.25 -5.88
CA GLY A 13 -16.57 6.92 -5.34
C GLY A 13 -16.10 6.93 -3.88
N LYS A 14 -16.73 6.04 -3.10
CA LYS A 14 -16.24 5.57 -1.81
C LYS A 14 -14.87 4.90 -2.01
N GLY A 15 -13.82 5.70 -1.99
CA GLY A 15 -12.53 5.24 -1.51
C GLY A 15 -12.72 4.69 -0.10
N HIS A 16 -12.22 3.48 0.11
CA HIS A 16 -12.27 2.76 1.38
C HIS A 16 -11.44 3.54 2.43
N GLN A 17 -12.03 4.54 3.06
CA GLN A 17 -11.43 5.19 4.22
C GLN A 17 -11.68 4.27 5.41
N THR A 18 -10.67 3.49 5.77
CA THR A 18 -10.63 2.77 7.04
C THR A 18 -10.75 3.77 8.18
N ALA A 19 -11.77 3.59 9.02
CA ALA A 19 -12.11 4.47 10.11
C ALA A 19 -10.90 4.65 11.06
N ASN A 20 -10.45 5.90 11.19
CA ASN A 20 -9.39 6.27 12.10
C ASN A 20 -9.97 6.34 13.53
N ILE A 21 -9.94 5.22 14.26
CA ILE A 21 -10.40 5.14 15.66
C ILE A 21 -9.41 5.97 16.52
N PRO A 22 -9.86 7.04 17.20
CA PRO A 22 -8.98 7.85 18.03
C PRO A 22 -8.45 7.01 19.21
N GLY A 23 -7.14 6.77 19.25
CA GLY A 23 -6.47 6.03 20.33
C GLY A 23 -5.86 4.69 19.93
N VAL A 24 -6.25 4.11 18.79
CA VAL A 24 -5.56 2.97 18.16
C VAL A 24 -4.72 3.52 17.02
N GLY A 25 -3.59 4.13 17.35
CA GLY A 25 -2.63 4.50 16.32
C GLY A 25 -2.21 3.24 15.56
N SER A 26 -2.29 3.26 14.23
CA SER A 26 -1.77 2.17 13.40
C SER A 26 -0.33 1.87 13.84
N PRO A 27 0.03 0.60 14.06
CA PRO A 27 1.38 0.20 14.51
C PRO A 27 2.47 0.57 13.50
N ILE A 28 2.07 1.01 12.31
CA ILE A 28 2.92 1.48 11.23
C ILE A 28 2.41 2.82 10.71
N THR A 29 3.33 3.67 10.28
CA THR A 29 2.98 4.92 9.58
C THR A 29 2.31 4.63 8.24
N ASN A 30 1.46 5.55 7.76
CA ASN A 30 0.85 5.44 6.43
C ASN A 30 1.90 5.30 5.32
N GLU A 31 3.05 5.97 5.49
CA GLU A 31 4.19 5.87 4.57
C GLU A 31 4.75 4.44 4.52
N ALA A 32 5.03 3.83 5.68
CA ALA A 32 5.47 2.43 5.75
C ALA A 32 4.42 1.46 5.18
N TYR A 33 3.13 1.71 5.46
CA TYR A 33 2.04 0.92 4.87
C TYR A 33 2.03 0.99 3.35
N ASN A 34 2.17 2.19 2.77
CA ASN A 34 2.18 2.37 1.32
C ASN A 34 3.36 1.64 0.66
N VAL A 35 4.55 1.71 1.28
CA VAL A 35 5.73 0.99 0.81
C VAL A 35 5.49 -0.52 0.86
N ILE A 36 4.97 -1.04 1.97
CA ILE A 36 4.65 -2.48 2.11
C ILE A 36 3.61 -2.93 1.08
N ALA A 37 2.55 -2.15 0.89
CA ALA A 37 1.50 -2.47 -0.07
C ALA A 37 2.04 -2.51 -1.52
N ALA A 38 2.90 -1.56 -1.89
CA ALA A 38 3.57 -1.56 -3.18
C ALA A 38 4.51 -2.77 -3.35
N LEU A 39 5.23 -3.13 -2.28
CA LEU A 39 6.14 -4.28 -2.26
C LEU A 39 5.37 -5.59 -2.47
N HIS A 40 4.24 -5.76 -1.79
CA HIS A 40 3.34 -6.91 -1.96
C HIS A 40 2.88 -7.05 -3.41
N ALA A 41 2.34 -5.98 -4.00
CA ALA A 41 1.84 -6.00 -5.37
C ALA A 41 2.93 -6.35 -6.40
N LYS A 42 4.17 -5.87 -6.19
CA LYS A 42 5.30 -6.20 -7.06
C LYS A 42 5.71 -7.67 -6.98
N LEU A 43 5.73 -8.23 -5.76
CA LEU A 43 6.04 -9.65 -5.57
C LEU A 43 4.98 -10.57 -6.19
N GLU A 44 3.69 -10.21 -6.08
CA GLU A 44 2.61 -10.92 -6.79
C GLU A 44 2.79 -10.87 -8.31
N GLY A 45 3.17 -9.71 -8.86
CA GLY A 45 3.49 -9.54 -10.27
C GLY A 45 4.64 -10.43 -10.74
N LEU A 46 5.73 -10.49 -9.98
CA LEU A 46 6.88 -11.36 -10.27
C LEU A 46 6.49 -12.85 -10.27
N GLU A 47 5.62 -13.27 -9.34
CA GLU A 47 5.12 -14.64 -9.33
C GLU A 47 4.27 -14.95 -10.57
N ALA A 48 3.45 -14.00 -11.00
CA ALA A 48 2.66 -14.12 -12.23
C ALA A 48 3.54 -14.22 -13.48
N TYR A 49 4.56 -13.36 -13.61
CA TYR A 49 5.50 -13.42 -14.73
C TYR A 49 6.23 -14.76 -14.81
N ARG A 50 6.62 -15.33 -13.67
CA ARG A 50 7.23 -16.66 -13.61
C ARG A 50 6.30 -17.75 -14.15
N LYS A 51 5.00 -17.65 -13.86
CA LYS A 51 3.99 -18.59 -14.37
C LYS A 51 3.80 -18.42 -15.89
N PHE A 52 3.66 -17.18 -16.36
CA PHE A 52 3.36 -16.88 -17.77
C PHE A 52 4.55 -17.02 -18.71
N ALA A 53 5.77 -16.94 -18.19
CA ALA A 53 6.99 -17.18 -18.96
C ALA A 53 7.03 -18.58 -19.60
N LEU A 54 6.24 -19.53 -19.09
CA LEU A 54 6.11 -20.89 -19.63
C LEU A 54 5.17 -20.98 -20.84
N ASP A 55 4.20 -20.05 -20.97
CA ASP A 55 3.12 -20.15 -21.94
C ASP A 55 3.41 -19.35 -23.23
N ALA A 56 3.79 -18.07 -23.12
CA ALA A 56 3.98 -17.20 -24.29
C ALA A 56 4.90 -16.00 -24.03
N ASN A 57 5.65 -15.57 -25.05
CA ASN A 57 6.50 -14.37 -25.06
C ASN A 57 7.47 -14.24 -23.87
N PRO A 58 8.47 -15.14 -23.76
CA PRO A 58 9.43 -15.13 -22.66
C PRO A 58 10.23 -13.82 -22.55
N GLN A 59 10.42 -13.11 -23.67
CA GLN A 59 11.17 -11.85 -23.68
C GLN A 59 10.39 -10.71 -23.00
N LEU A 60 9.07 -10.64 -23.19
CA LEU A 60 8.22 -9.66 -22.50
C LEU A 60 8.24 -9.88 -20.99
N TRP A 61 8.03 -11.13 -20.54
CA TRP A 61 8.03 -11.46 -19.11
C TRP A 61 9.38 -11.25 -18.48
N LYS A 62 10.47 -11.52 -19.21
CA LYS A 62 11.82 -11.20 -18.77
C LYS A 62 12.01 -9.69 -18.57
N GLN A 63 11.58 -8.86 -19.52
CA GLN A 63 11.66 -7.40 -19.40
C GLN A 63 10.87 -6.88 -18.18
N PHE A 64 9.65 -7.37 -17.96
CA PHE A 64 8.85 -6.99 -16.79
C PHE A 64 9.48 -7.46 -15.49
N THR A 65 10.04 -8.68 -15.47
CA THR A 65 10.79 -9.20 -14.32
C THR A 65 11.98 -8.30 -13.98
N GLU A 66 12.79 -7.93 -14.96
CA GLU A 66 13.95 -7.06 -14.75
C GLU A 66 13.55 -5.67 -14.22
N SER A 67 12.43 -5.13 -14.70
CA SER A 67 11.91 -3.85 -14.20
C SER A 67 11.40 -3.96 -12.76
N ASP A 68 10.58 -4.97 -12.47
CA ASP A 68 9.97 -5.11 -11.15
C ASP A 68 10.98 -5.53 -10.08
N VAL A 69 12.04 -6.27 -10.43
CA VAL A 69 13.17 -6.51 -9.52
C VAL A 69 13.81 -5.21 -9.07
N LYS A 70 14.04 -4.25 -9.97
CA LYS A 70 14.58 -2.92 -9.61
C LYS A 70 13.63 -2.16 -8.68
N CYS A 71 12.33 -2.22 -8.96
CA CYS A 71 11.32 -1.62 -8.09
C CYS A 71 11.31 -2.25 -6.69
N VAL A 72 11.38 -3.58 -6.59
CA VAL A 72 11.43 -4.29 -5.31
C VAL A 72 12.66 -3.90 -4.52
N THR A 73 13.84 -3.85 -5.15
CA THR A 73 15.07 -3.40 -4.47
C THR A 73 14.92 -1.98 -3.92
N ALA A 74 14.44 -1.03 -4.73
CA ALA A 74 14.26 0.35 -4.29
C ALA A 74 13.22 0.49 -3.16
N LEU A 75 12.15 -0.31 -3.19
CA LEU A 75 11.14 -0.34 -2.13
C LEU A 75 11.69 -0.97 -0.84
N CYS A 76 12.54 -1.99 -0.92
CA CYS A 76 13.26 -2.54 0.23
C CYS A 76 14.19 -1.50 0.87
N ASP A 77 14.94 -0.76 0.07
CA ASP A 77 15.85 0.28 0.55
C ASP A 77 15.08 1.39 1.28
N GLU A 78 13.95 1.84 0.72
CA GLU A 78 13.10 2.83 1.39
C GLU A 78 12.48 2.26 2.67
N LEU A 79 12.04 1.01 2.68
CA LEU A 79 11.53 0.37 3.89
C LEU A 79 12.60 0.30 4.99
N GLU A 80 13.84 -0.05 4.65
CA GLU A 80 14.96 -0.07 5.59
C GLU A 80 15.23 1.32 6.18
N LYS A 81 15.18 2.36 5.34
CA LYS A 81 15.31 3.76 5.78
C LYS A 81 14.18 4.16 6.74
N LEU A 82 12.92 3.82 6.44
CA LEU A 82 11.79 4.11 7.33
C LEU A 82 11.92 3.41 8.69
N ILE A 83 12.49 2.20 8.71
CA ILE A 83 12.79 1.47 9.95
C ILE A 83 13.88 2.19 10.74
N LYS A 84 14.99 2.57 10.09
CA LYS A 84 16.10 3.33 10.71
C LYS A 84 15.63 4.67 11.29
N ASP A 85 14.73 5.36 10.59
CA ASP A 85 14.17 6.64 11.02
C ASP A 85 13.16 6.51 12.18
N GLY A 86 12.89 5.28 12.66
CA GLY A 86 11.93 5.04 13.73
C GLY A 86 10.48 5.32 13.33
N LYS A 87 10.19 5.41 12.02
CA LYS A 87 8.82 5.50 11.47
C LYS A 87 8.09 4.16 11.46
N PHE A 88 8.78 3.11 11.91
CA PHE A 88 8.25 1.78 12.20
C PHE A 88 8.08 1.59 13.72
N ARG A 89 7.47 2.57 14.41
CA ARG A 89 7.18 2.44 15.84
C ARG A 89 5.92 1.60 16.02
N LEU A 90 6.12 0.29 16.14
CA LEU A 90 5.17 -0.63 16.75
C LEU A 90 4.95 -0.14 18.20
N ARG A 91 3.94 0.69 18.43
CA ARG A 91 3.61 1.13 19.79
C ARG A 91 3.20 -0.11 20.58
N GLU A 92 3.98 -0.47 21.61
CA GLU A 92 3.55 -1.51 22.56
C GLU A 92 2.16 -1.14 23.11
N PRO A 93 1.15 -1.99 22.94
CA PRO A 93 -0.13 -1.78 23.60
C PRO A 93 0.07 -2.02 25.10
N GLY A 94 0.16 -0.96 25.91
CA GLY A 94 0.16 -1.10 27.36
C GLY A 94 0.85 -0.02 28.19
N ARG A 95 1.65 0.87 27.60
CA ARG A 95 2.24 2.01 28.35
C ARG A 95 1.45 3.28 28.14
N ALA A 96 0.36 3.43 28.88
CA ALA A 96 -0.28 4.71 29.13
C ALA A 96 -0.61 4.84 30.63
N ASN A 97 0.20 5.67 31.30
CA ASN A 97 -0.02 6.39 32.56
C ASN A 97 -0.26 5.61 33.86
N ALA A 98 0.79 5.50 34.68
CA ALA A 98 0.65 5.56 36.13
C ALA A 98 0.70 7.05 36.56
N PRO A 99 -0.34 7.62 37.18
CA PRO A 99 -0.25 8.94 37.77
C PRO A 99 0.54 8.87 39.09
N SER A 100 1.43 9.85 39.29
CA SER A 100 1.98 10.21 40.61
C SER A 100 1.03 11.13 41.34
#